data_AF-A0AA95KFK0-F1
#
_entry.id   AF-A0AA95KFK0-F1
#
_cell.length_a   1.000
_cell.length_b   1.000
_cell.length_c   1.000
_cell.angle_alpha   90.00
_cell.angle_beta   90.00
_cell.angle_gamma   90.00
#
_symmetry.space_group_name_H-M   'P 1'
#
loop_
_entity.id
_entity.type
_entity.pdbx_description
1 polymer ?
#
loop_
_entity_poly.entity_id
_entity_poly.type
_entity_poly.pdbx_seq_one_letter_code
_entity_poly.pdbx_strand_id
1 'polypeptide(L)'
;MNVSTELLQLLSEVGYLACFRGDTTRSQVIMDGINAVGLEQIPIKMGVAITKIYAGDYETAVEIIRDQVLVQDPNHMSAKCFLGIAYTQQGKVGDAQQLFEDVIARGNEDERNIASAYLNS
;
A
#
# COMPACT_ATOMS: atom_id res chain seq x y z
N MET A 1 8.09 2.22 26.20
CA MET A 1 7.15 1.08 26.05
C MET A 1 7.82 0.07 25.14
N ASN A 2 7.89 -1.21 25.51
CA ASN A 2 8.43 -2.23 24.61
C ASN A 2 7.29 -2.70 23.70
N VAL A 3 7.37 -2.38 22.42
CA VAL A 3 6.32 -2.67 21.44
C VAL A 3 6.73 -3.89 20.65
N SER A 4 5.96 -4.97 20.73
CA SER A 4 6.28 -6.21 20.01
C SER A 4 5.81 -6.15 18.56
N THR A 5 6.43 -6.95 17.70
CA THR A 5 6.05 -7.11 16.29
C THR A 5 4.63 -7.65 16.15
N GLU A 6 4.21 -8.58 17.01
CA GLU A 6 2.86 -9.16 17.00
C GLU A 6 1.80 -8.10 17.31
N LEU A 7 2.09 -7.20 18.25
CA LEU A 7 1.19 -6.11 18.58
C LEU A 7 1.01 -5.14 17.40
N LEU A 8 2.11 -4.79 16.72
CA LEU A 8 2.05 -3.91 15.55
C LEU A 8 1.31 -4.56 14.38
N GLN A 9 1.50 -5.86 14.19
CA GLN A 9 0.77 -6.62 13.19
C GLN A 9 -0.73 -6.62 13.48
N LEU A 10 -1.13 -6.94 14.72
CA LEU A 10 -2.53 -6.91 15.13
C LEU A 10 -3.15 -5.51 14.94
N LEU A 11 -2.45 -4.46 15.34
CA LEU A 11 -2.91 -3.09 15.13
C LEU A 11 -3.06 -2.76 13.63
N SER A 12 -2.15 -3.24 12.79
CA SER A 12 -2.22 -3.04 11.34
C SER A 12 -3.47 -3.72 10.76
N GLU A 13 -3.75 -4.96 11.19
CA GLU A 13 -4.97 -5.68 10.78
C GLU A 13 -6.24 -4.94 11.21
N VAL A 14 -6.27 -4.37 12.42
CA VAL A 14 -7.40 -3.54 12.88
C VAL A 14 -7.55 -2.27 12.03
N GLY A 15 -6.44 -1.63 11.66
CA GLY A 15 -6.43 -0.49 10.73
C GLY A 15 -7.05 -0.86 9.38
N TYR A 16 -6.63 -1.98 8.79
CA TYR A 16 -7.17 -2.46 7.51
C TYR A 16 -8.66 -2.77 7.59
N LEU A 17 -9.12 -3.40 8.67
CA LEU A 17 -10.54 -3.68 8.89
C LEU A 17 -11.38 -2.39 8.95
N ALA A 18 -10.86 -1.32 9.57
CA ALA A 18 -11.52 -0.02 9.56
C ALA A 18 -11.63 0.53 8.13
N CYS A 19 -10.54 0.44 7.34
CA CYS A 19 -10.53 0.80 5.92
C CYS A 19 -11.60 0.04 5.11
N PHE A 20 -11.70 -1.27 5.26
CA PHE A 20 -12.69 -2.08 4.52
C PHE A 20 -14.14 -1.76 4.89
N ARG A 21 -14.39 -1.16 6.06
CA ARG A 21 -15.70 -0.65 6.45
C ARG A 21 -15.96 0.80 6.02
N GLY A 22 -15.03 1.41 5.29
CA GLY A 22 -15.10 2.81 4.87
C GLY A 22 -14.74 3.81 5.98
N ASP A 23 -14.25 3.34 7.13
CA ASP A 23 -13.84 4.18 8.26
C ASP A 23 -12.38 4.60 8.12
N THR A 24 -12.14 5.46 7.14
CA THR A 24 -10.80 5.96 6.80
C THR A 24 -10.18 6.76 7.94
N THR A 25 -10.99 7.47 8.73
CA THR A 25 -10.52 8.24 9.89
C THR A 25 -9.92 7.35 10.97
N ARG A 26 -10.62 6.29 11.40
CA ARG A 26 -10.07 5.38 12.43
C ARG A 26 -8.85 4.62 11.90
N SER A 27 -8.90 4.20 10.65
CA SER A 27 -7.79 3.54 9.97
C SER A 27 -6.52 4.41 10.01
N GLN A 28 -6.64 5.67 9.62
CA GLN A 28 -5.54 6.64 9.61
C GLN A 28 -4.93 6.82 11.01
N VAL A 29 -5.76 7.02 12.04
CA VAL A 29 -5.29 7.20 13.42
C VAL A 29 -4.48 5.99 13.90
N ILE A 30 -4.93 4.78 13.59
CA ILE A 30 -4.24 3.55 13.99
C ILE A 30 -2.89 3.45 13.28
N MET A 31 -2.87 3.62 11.96
CA MET A 31 -1.64 3.48 11.17
C MET A 31 -0.61 4.58 11.48
N ASP A 32 -1.06 5.80 11.77
CA ASP A 32 -0.16 6.88 12.22
C ASP A 32 0.47 6.56 13.58
N GLY A 33 -0.31 5.98 14.50
CA GLY A 33 0.20 5.51 15.79
C GLY A 33 1.27 4.42 15.64
N ILE A 34 1.06 3.46 14.72
CA ILE A 34 2.03 2.41 14.40
C ILE A 34 3.30 3.01 13.80
N ASN A 35 3.17 3.91 12.82
CA ASN A 35 4.32 4.56 12.18
C ASN A 35 5.11 5.45 13.16
N ALA A 36 4.43 6.06 14.14
CA ALA A 36 5.07 6.86 15.19
C ALA A 36 5.94 6.04 16.17
N VAL A 37 5.79 4.72 16.22
CA VAL A 37 6.72 3.83 16.94
C VAL A 37 8.13 3.87 16.33
N GLY A 38 8.25 4.35 15.08
CA GLY A 38 9.54 4.63 14.43
C GLY A 38 10.27 3.38 13.95
N LEU A 39 9.58 2.24 13.88
CA LEU A 39 10.11 1.03 13.27
C LEU A 39 9.95 1.13 11.75
N GLU A 40 11.06 1.37 11.05
CA GLU A 40 11.10 1.36 9.59
C GLU A 40 11.00 -0.07 9.07
N GLN A 41 9.76 -0.56 8.94
CA GLN A 41 9.47 -1.85 8.35
C GLN A 41 8.57 -1.67 7.13
N ILE A 42 8.95 -2.32 6.02
CA ILE A 42 8.17 -2.32 4.77
C ILE A 42 6.69 -2.64 5.01
N PRO A 43 6.31 -3.67 5.80
CA PRO A 43 4.89 -3.96 6.06
C PRO A 43 4.11 -2.79 6.69
N ILE A 44 4.74 -2.04 7.60
CA ILE A 44 4.11 -0.88 8.25
C ILE A 44 3.90 0.23 7.23
N LYS A 45 4.93 0.54 6.44
CA LYS A 45 4.86 1.58 5.39
C LYS A 45 3.83 1.23 4.32
N MET A 46 3.78 -0.04 3.91
CA MET A 46 2.74 -0.55 3.02
C MET A 46 1.36 -0.33 3.62
N GLY A 47 1.17 -0.61 4.90
CA GLY A 47 -0.10 -0.37 5.56
C GLY A 47 -0.52 1.09 5.53
N VAL A 48 0.37 2.01 5.90
CA VAL A 48 0.09 3.45 5.86
C VAL A 48 -0.29 3.87 4.44
N ALA A 49 0.49 3.46 3.43
CA ALA A 49 0.21 3.80 2.04
C ALA A 49 -1.16 3.29 1.57
N ILE A 50 -1.52 2.05 1.90
CA ILE A 50 -2.83 1.49 1.58
C ILE A 50 -3.94 2.34 2.20
N THR A 51 -3.81 2.74 3.47
CA THR A 51 -4.83 3.59 4.10
C THR A 51 -4.96 4.96 3.43
N LYS A 52 -3.87 5.53 2.92
CA LYS A 52 -3.88 6.76 2.13
C LYS A 52 -4.62 6.58 0.81
N ILE A 53 -4.42 5.47 0.11
CA ILE A 53 -5.18 5.13 -1.11
C ILE A 53 -6.69 5.08 -0.81
N TYR A 54 -7.09 4.39 0.25
CA TYR A 54 -8.52 4.32 0.64
C TYR A 54 -9.09 5.66 1.08
N ALA A 55 -8.27 6.55 1.64
CA ALA A 55 -8.67 7.91 1.98
C ALA A 55 -8.72 8.86 0.77
N GLY A 56 -8.28 8.42 -0.42
CA GLY A 56 -8.18 9.24 -1.62
C GLY A 56 -6.92 10.12 -1.68
N ASP A 57 -6.02 9.98 -0.70
CA ASP A 57 -4.74 10.69 -0.62
C ASP A 57 -3.68 9.94 -1.45
N TYR A 58 -3.88 9.94 -2.76
CA TYR A 58 -3.01 9.20 -3.68
C TYR A 58 -1.61 9.79 -3.77
N GLU A 59 -1.46 11.08 -3.53
CA GLU A 59 -0.16 11.77 -3.54
C GLU A 59 0.75 11.22 -2.44
N THR A 60 0.27 11.21 -1.19
CA THR A 60 1.02 10.66 -0.07
C THR A 60 1.27 9.16 -0.24
N ALA A 61 0.29 8.41 -0.76
CA ALA A 61 0.47 6.98 -1.03
C ALA A 61 1.62 6.71 -2.02
N VAL A 62 1.68 7.48 -3.11
CA VAL A 62 2.74 7.39 -4.13
C VAL A 62 4.10 7.68 -3.49
N GLU A 63 4.23 8.74 -2.71
CA GLU A 63 5.49 9.10 -2.06
C GLU A 63 5.98 7.97 -1.13
N ILE A 64 5.10 7.45 -0.27
CA ILE A 64 5.47 6.36 0.65
C ILE A 64 5.91 5.13 -0.14
N ILE A 65 5.14 4.70 -1.15
CA ILE A 65 5.45 3.48 -1.89
C ILE A 65 6.73 3.64 -2.71
N ARG A 66 6.84 4.73 -3.48
CA ARG A 66 7.99 4.96 -4.36
C ARG A 66 9.27 5.21 -3.57
N ASP A 67 9.21 6.09 -2.57
CA ASP A 67 10.42 6.64 -1.96
C ASP A 67 10.84 5.91 -0.68
N GLN A 68 9.94 5.14 -0.05
CA GLN A 68 10.25 4.40 1.19
C GLN A 68 10.19 2.89 1.02
N VAL A 69 9.27 2.35 0.22
CA VAL A 69 9.14 0.89 0.04
C VAL A 69 10.00 0.40 -1.11
N LEU A 70 9.79 0.92 -2.33
CA LEU A 70 10.46 0.43 -3.54
C LEU A 70 11.95 0.80 -3.61
N VAL A 71 12.41 1.78 -2.83
CA VAL A 71 13.85 2.05 -2.65
C VAL A 71 14.53 0.90 -1.91
N GLN A 72 13.85 0.30 -0.93
CA GLN A 72 14.40 -0.80 -0.12
C GLN A 72 14.19 -2.16 -0.78
N ASP A 73 13.01 -2.38 -1.36
CA ASP A 73 12.68 -3.59 -2.12
C ASP A 73 12.09 -3.23 -3.49
N PRO A 74 12.95 -3.02 -4.51
CA PRO A 74 12.52 -2.69 -5.87
C PRO A 74 11.68 -3.78 -6.55
N ASN A 75 11.67 -5.00 -6.01
CA ASN A 75 10.95 -6.15 -6.56
C ASN A 75 9.70 -6.50 -5.74
N HIS A 76 9.26 -5.62 -4.84
CA HIS A 76 8.05 -5.82 -4.08
C HIS A 76 6.81 -5.68 -4.98
N MET A 77 6.27 -6.81 -5.44
CA MET A 77 5.17 -6.83 -6.42
C MET A 77 3.89 -6.21 -5.88
N SER A 78 3.52 -6.48 -4.62
CA SER A 78 2.35 -5.82 -4.01
C SER A 78 2.50 -4.29 -3.95
N ALA A 79 3.70 -3.76 -3.67
CA ALA A 79 3.97 -2.33 -3.68
C ALA A 79 3.80 -1.73 -5.09
N LYS A 80 4.31 -2.41 -6.13
CA LYS A 80 4.08 -2.01 -7.53
C LYS A 80 2.59 -2.02 -7.90
N CYS A 81 1.84 -3.02 -7.42
CA CYS A 81 0.39 -3.09 -7.57
C CYS A 81 -0.29 -1.85 -6.98
N PHE A 82 -0.06 -1.55 -5.70
CA PHE A 82 -0.69 -0.40 -5.04
C PHE A 82 -0.23 0.95 -5.62
N LEU A 83 1.02 1.05 -6.09
CA LEU A 83 1.49 2.24 -6.81
C LEU A 83 0.76 2.40 -8.14
N GLY A 84 0.56 1.31 -8.89
CA GLY A 84 -0.24 1.32 -10.11
C GLY A 84 -1.67 1.77 -9.86
N ILE A 85 -2.31 1.26 -8.81
CA ILE A 85 -3.66 1.68 -8.40
C ILE A 85 -3.69 3.19 -8.11
N ALA A 86 -2.73 3.70 -7.32
CA ALA A 86 -2.65 5.13 -7.01
C ALA A 86 -2.42 5.99 -8.27
N TYR A 87 -1.58 5.55 -9.20
CA TYR A 87 -1.35 6.23 -10.48
C TYR A 87 -2.58 6.22 -11.39
N THR A 88 -3.33 5.12 -11.47
CA THR A 88 -4.61 5.07 -12.19
C THR A 88 -5.58 6.10 -11.63
N GLN A 89 -5.70 6.21 -10.30
CA GLN A 89 -6.57 7.20 -9.67
C GLN A 89 -6.11 8.65 -9.88
N GLN A 90 -4.82 8.87 -10.11
CA GLN A 90 -4.26 10.18 -10.50
C GLN A 90 -4.38 10.47 -12.02
N GLY A 91 -4.91 9.53 -12.82
CA GLY A 91 -4.96 9.65 -14.28
C GLY A 91 -3.62 9.40 -14.98
N LYS A 92 -2.60 8.93 -14.26
CA LYS A 92 -1.27 8.56 -14.80
C LYS A 92 -1.29 7.14 -15.35
N VAL A 93 -2.18 6.89 -16.31
CA VAL A 93 -2.47 5.54 -16.82
C VAL A 93 -1.24 4.86 -17.43
N GLY A 94 -0.38 5.62 -18.13
CA GLY A 94 0.85 5.07 -18.72
C GLY A 94 1.84 4.53 -17.68
N ASP A 95 2.06 5.27 -16.59
CA ASP A 95 2.94 4.84 -15.50
C ASP A 95 2.34 3.64 -14.76
N ALA A 96 1.01 3.64 -14.56
CA ALA A 96 0.30 2.52 -13.96
C ALA A 96 0.41 1.24 -14.79
N GLN A 97 0.26 1.35 -16.12
CA GLN A 97 0.34 0.22 -17.04
C GLN A 97 1.68 -0.51 -16.94
N GLN A 98 2.80 0.24 -16.93
CA GLN A 98 4.13 -0.37 -16.81
C GLN A 98 4.29 -1.16 -15.51
N LEU A 99 3.75 -0.64 -14.41
CA LEU A 99 3.79 -1.33 -13.11
C LEU A 99 2.95 -2.61 -13.13
N PHE A 100 1.75 -2.55 -13.70
CA PHE A 100 0.88 -3.72 -13.79
C PHE A 100 1.44 -4.81 -14.71
N GLU A 101 2.06 -4.44 -15.84
CA GLU A 101 2.75 -5.39 -16.72
C GLU A 101 3.89 -6.12 -15.99
N ASP A 102 4.67 -5.41 -15.18
CA ASP A 102 5.74 -6.01 -14.39
C ASP A 102 5.19 -6.97 -13.32
N VAL A 103 4.08 -6.59 -12.67
CA VAL A 103 3.38 -7.47 -11.72
C VAL A 103 2.83 -8.70 -12.41
N ILE A 104 2.24 -8.58 -13.60
CA ILE A 104 1.74 -9.73 -14.37
C ILE A 104 2.85 -10.74 -14.67
N ALA A 105 4.05 -10.25 -14.96
CA ALA A 105 5.18 -11.10 -15.28
C ALA A 105 5.81 -11.81 -14.07
N ARG A 106 5.81 -11.18 -12.89
CA ARG A 106 6.62 -11.64 -11.74
C ARG A 106 5.86 -11.86 -10.43
N GLY A 107 4.63 -11.40 -10.35
CA GLY A 107 3.78 -11.50 -9.17
C GLY A 107 3.25 -12.91 -8.93
N ASN A 108 2.76 -13.14 -7.73
CA ASN A 108 1.99 -14.35 -7.40
C ASN A 108 0.59 -14.30 -8.06
N GLU A 109 -0.22 -15.35 -7.88
CA GLU A 109 -1.55 -15.41 -8.50
C GLU A 109 -2.46 -14.23 -8.11
N ASP A 110 -2.52 -13.86 -6.83
CA ASP A 110 -3.37 -12.78 -6.34
C ASP A 110 -2.95 -11.41 -6.91
N GLU A 111 -1.64 -11.13 -6.91
CA GLU A 111 -1.09 -9.89 -7.44
C GLU A 111 -1.36 -9.74 -8.95
N ARG A 112 -1.19 -10.83 -9.70
CA ARG A 112 -1.46 -10.87 -11.15
C ARG A 112 -2.93 -10.68 -11.46
N ASN A 113 -3.82 -11.25 -10.64
CA ASN A 113 -5.27 -11.07 -10.79
C ASN A 113 -5.67 -9.61 -10.59
N ILE A 114 -5.12 -8.95 -9.56
CA ILE A 114 -5.35 -7.51 -9.32
C ILE A 114 -4.84 -6.69 -10.50
N ALA A 115 -3.57 -6.87 -10.91
CA ALA A 115 -2.98 -6.12 -12.00
C ALA A 115 -3.75 -6.30 -13.33
N SER A 116 -4.20 -7.53 -13.62
CA SER A 116 -4.99 -7.82 -14.82
C SER A 116 -6.35 -7.13 -14.82
N ALA A 117 -6.98 -6.94 -13.65
CA ALA A 117 -8.25 -6.23 -13.55
C ALA A 117 -8.12 -4.75 -13.95
N TYR A 118 -6.98 -4.11 -13.64
CA TYR A 118 -6.73 -2.71 -13.95
C TYR A 118 -6.18 -2.45 -15.36
N LEU A 119 -5.61 -3.46 -16.04
CA LEU A 119 -5.21 -3.33 -17.45
C LEU A 119 -6.38 -3.52 -18.43
N ASN A 120 -7.42 -4.24 -18.02
CA ASN A 120 -8.57 -4.56 -18.87
C ASN A 120 -9.78 -3.62 -18.64
N SER A 121 -9.66 -2.66 -17.72
CA SER A 121 -10.68 -1.64 -17.37
C SER A 121 -10.51 -0.36 -18.16
#